data_AF-A0A853EZ65-F1
#
_entry.id   AF-A0A853EZ65-F1
#
_cell.length_a   1.000
_cell.length_b   1.000
_cell.length_c   1.000
_cell.angle_alpha   90.00
_cell.angle_beta   90.00
_cell.angle_gamma   90.00
#
_symmetry.space_group_name_H-M   'P 1'
#
loop_
_entity.id
_entity.type
_entity.pdbx_description
1 polymer ?
#
loop_
_entity_poly.entity_id
_entity_poly.type
_entity_poly.pdbx_seq_one_letter_code
_entity_poly.pdbx_strand_id
1 'polypeptide(L)' 'MGIFTRDYVGELKWESIKNTGDGRPQYSSRAKVFGGWLVSIMGNASIGGNGATFIPNPEHKWILKPCQK' A
#
# COMPACT_ATOMS: atom_id res chain seq x y z
N MET A 1 -20.88 17.35 -0.67
CA MET A 1 -20.01 16.34 -1.28
C MET A 1 -18.70 16.32 -0.51
N GLY A 2 -18.68 15.67 0.66
CA GLY A 2 -17.53 15.66 1.58
C GLY A 2 -16.85 14.30 1.53
N ILE A 3 -15.70 14.21 0.86
CA ILE A 3 -14.92 12.96 0.75
C ILE A 3 -13.71 12.93 1.70
N PHE A 4 -13.46 14.00 2.47
CA PHE A 4 -12.29 14.11 3.36
C PHE A 4 -12.61 14.69 4.76
N THR A 5 -13.79 14.44 5.33
CA THR A 5 -14.16 14.99 6.66
C THR A 5 -13.77 14.11 7.85
N ARG A 6 -12.67 13.36 7.78
CA ARG A 6 -12.10 12.68 8.96
C ARG A 6 -10.58 12.79 8.91
N ASP A 7 -10.01 13.33 9.97
CA ASP A 7 -8.58 13.31 10.23
C ASP A 7 -8.11 11.85 10.32
N TYR A 8 -7.69 11.28 9.19
CA TYR A 8 -6.98 10.01 9.20
C TYR A 8 -5.54 10.29 9.65
N VAL A 9 -5.36 10.50 10.96
CA VAL A 9 -4.04 10.37 11.61
C VAL A 9 -3.76 8.88 11.76
N GLY A 10 -3.59 8.20 10.63
CA GLY A 10 -3.31 6.77 10.55
C GLY A 10 -1.92 6.59 9.98
N GLU A 11 -0.94 6.31 10.84
CA GLU A 11 0.41 5.93 10.42
C GLU A 11 0.33 4.71 9.47
N LEU A 12 0.91 4.85 8.28
CA LEU A 12 1.06 3.71 7.36
C LEU A 12 2.24 2.85 7.82
N LYS A 13 1.95 1.68 8.36
CA LYS A 13 2.96 0.68 8.68
C LYS A 13 3.36 -0.06 7.40
N TRP A 14 4.56 0.20 6.93
CA TRP A 14 5.14 -0.44 5.76
C TRP A 14 5.94 -1.67 6.16
N GLU A 15 5.65 -2.79 5.49
CA GLU A 15 6.36 -4.05 5.61
C GLU A 15 7.23 -4.25 4.36
N SER A 16 8.51 -4.57 4.56
CA SER A 16 9.42 -4.90 3.45
C SER A 16 9.05 -6.23 2.81
N ILE A 17 9.08 -6.28 1.47
CA ILE A 17 8.85 -7.49 0.68
C ILE A 17 10.18 -7.92 0.07
N LYS A 18 10.54 -9.19 0.27
CA LYS A 18 11.69 -9.80 -0.39
C LYS A 18 11.33 -10.10 -1.84
N ASN A 19 11.88 -9.33 -2.77
CA ASN A 19 11.76 -9.64 -4.19
C ASN A 19 12.65 -10.84 -4.55
N THR A 20 12.28 -11.65 -5.53
CA THR A 20 13.08 -12.77 -6.07
C THR A 20 13.13 -12.68 -7.60
N GLY A 21 14.11 -13.34 -8.23
CA GLY A 21 14.30 -13.34 -9.69
C GLY A 21 15.17 -12.19 -10.23
N ASP A 22 15.55 -12.32 -11.50
CA ASP A 22 16.36 -11.31 -12.22
C ASP A 22 15.50 -10.13 -12.68
N GLY A 23 16.08 -8.91 -12.68
CA GLY A 23 15.36 -7.68 -13.03
C GLY A 23 14.39 -7.17 -11.97
N ARG A 24 14.41 -7.74 -10.76
CA ARG A 24 13.55 -7.33 -9.64
C ARG A 24 13.81 -5.89 -9.17
N PRO A 25 12.79 -5.19 -8.63
CA PRO A 25 12.98 -3.90 -7.96
C PRO A 25 13.97 -4.01 -6.79
N GLN A 26 14.72 -2.94 -6.54
CA GLN A 26 15.72 -2.90 -5.47
C GLN A 26 15.05 -2.92 -4.10
N TYR A 27 13.97 -2.17 -3.94
CA TYR A 27 13.15 -2.18 -2.74
C TYR A 27 11.68 -2.35 -3.09
N SER A 28 11.00 -3.18 -2.33
CA SER A 28 9.55 -3.32 -2.37
C SER A 28 9.02 -3.27 -0.95
N SER A 29 7.91 -2.59 -0.75
CA SER A 29 7.21 -2.55 0.53
C SER A 29 5.70 -2.54 0.32
N ARG A 30 4.96 -2.97 1.33
CA ARG A 30 3.50 -2.89 1.34
C ARG A 30 2.99 -2.32 2.65
N ALA A 31 1.88 -1.59 2.59
CA ALA A 31 1.14 -1.18 3.77
C ALA A 31 -0.29 -1.70 3.68
N LYS A 32 -0.81 -2.21 4.80
CA LYS A 32 -2.22 -2.57 4.91
C LYS A 32 -3.04 -1.30 4.97
N VAL A 33 -3.99 -1.15 4.06
CA VAL A 33 -4.91 -0.01 4.02
C VAL A 33 -6.35 -0.49 4.02
N PHE A 34 -7.27 0.44 4.19
CA PHE A 34 -8.67 0.15 4.05
C PHE A 34 -8.98 -0.44 2.66
N GLY A 35 -9.66 -1.58 2.62
CA GLY A 35 -10.04 -2.25 1.37
C GLY A 35 -8.94 -3.04 0.65
N GLY A 36 -7.68 -3.01 1.11
CA GLY A 36 -6.62 -3.71 0.39
C GLY A 36 -5.21 -3.49 0.92
N TRP A 37 -4.28 -3.43 -0.02
CA TRP A 37 -2.87 -3.20 0.20
C TRP A 37 -2.39 -2.09 -0.72
N LEU A 38 -1.56 -1.19 -0.19
CA LEU A 38 -0.75 -0.32 -1.02
C LEU A 38 0.62 -0.98 -1.18
N VAL A 39 1.08 -1.16 -2.40
CA VAL A 39 2.40 -1.72 -2.71
C VAL A 39 3.23 -0.64 -3.37
N SER A 40 4.42 -0.40 -2.83
CA SER A 40 5.38 0.56 -3.35
C SER A 40 6.65 -0.17 -3.78
N ILE A 41 7.15 0.20 -4.96
CA ILE A 41 8.39 -0.31 -5.52
C ILE A 41 9.33 0.86 -5.80
N MET A 42 10.61 0.60 -5.55
CA MET A 42 11.71 1.48 -5.90
C MET A 42 12.70 0.67 -6.73
N GLY A 43 12.86 1.08 -7.98
CA GLY A 43 13.85 0.56 -8.90
C GLY A 43 15.26 0.90 -8.44
N ASN A 44 16.25 0.27 -9.07
CA ASN A 44 17.65 0.62 -8.82
C ASN A 44 17.92 2.05 -9.27
N ALA A 45 18.72 2.81 -8.52
CA ALA A 45 19.20 4.14 -8.90
C ALA A 45 19.76 4.20 -10.34
N SER A 46 20.37 3.12 -10.83
CA SER A 46 20.90 3.03 -12.21
C SER A 46 19.83 2.82 -13.29
N ILE A 47 18.66 2.28 -12.93
CA ILE A 47 17.54 1.99 -13.86
C ILE A 47 16.47 3.09 -13.77
N GLY A 48 16.34 3.73 -12.61
CA GLY A 48 15.25 4.65 -12.30
C GLY A 48 13.91 3.95 -12.18
N GLY A 49 12.92 4.68 -11.66
CA GLY A 49 11.53 4.23 -11.58
C GLY A 49 11.06 3.96 -10.16
N ASN A 50 10.07 4.75 -9.74
CA ASN A 50 9.32 4.53 -8.50
C ASN A 50 7.85 4.40 -8.88
N GLY A 51 7.16 3.49 -8.22
CA GLY A 51 5.74 3.26 -8.49
C GLY A 51 5.03 2.79 -7.25
N ALA A 52 3.77 3.19 -7.11
CA ALA A 52 2.87 2.64 -6.13
C ALA A 52 1.62 2.12 -6.83
N THR A 53 1.12 0.98 -6.39
CA THR A 53 -0.12 0.39 -6.88
C THR A 53 -1.00 -0.04 -5.72
N PHE A 54 -2.31 0.17 -5.88
CA PHE A 54 -3.30 -0.33 -4.94
C PHE A 54 -3.76 -1.73 -5.38
N ILE A 55 -3.63 -2.70 -4.49
CA ILE A 55 -4.09 -4.07 -4.68
C ILE A 55 -5.33 -4.27 -3.81
N PRO A 56 -6.53 -4.44 -4.41
CA PRO A 56 -7.73 -4.71 -3.63
C PRO A 56 -7.60 -6.06 -2.93
N ASN A 57 -8.17 -6.17 -1.73
CA ASN A 57 -8.29 -7.46 -1.07
C ASN A 57 -9.19 -8.38 -1.93
N PRO A 58 -8.80 -9.61 -2.30
CA PRO A 58 -9.62 -10.51 -3.12
C PRO A 58 -10.96 -10.90 -2.50
N GLU A 59 -11.18 -10.61 -1.22
CA GLU A 59 -12.52 -10.72 -0.64
C GLU A 59 -13.46 -9.56 -1.05
N HIS A 60 -12.95 -8.49 -1.67
CA HIS A 60 -13.67 -7.25 -2.02
C HIS A 60 -14.45 -6.61 -0.85
N LYS A 61 -14.19 -7.05 0.39
CA LYS A 61 -14.90 -6.58 1.58
C LYS A 61 -14.32 -5.25 2.02
N TRP A 62 -15.04 -4.18 1.74
CA TRP A 62 -14.92 -2.91 2.43
C TRP A 62 -15.49 -3.06 3.85
N ILE A 63 -14.77 -3.73 4.76
CA ILE A 63 -15.20 -3.77 6.17
C ILE A 63 -14.91 -2.40 6.78
N LEU A 64 -15.76 -1.41 6.48
CA LEU A 64 -15.87 -0.18 7.27
C LEU A 64 -16.23 -0.64 8.67
N LYS A 65 -15.24 -0.96 9.52
CA LYS A 65 -15.52 -1.16 10.94
C LYS A 65 -16.02 0.20 11.43
N PRO A 66 -17.30 0.34 11.84
CA PRO A 66 -17.70 1.55 12.50
C PRO A 66 -16.87 1.65 13.78
N CYS A 67 -16.27 2.82 14.01
CA CYS A 67 -15.68 3.15 15.28
C CYS A 67 -16.81 3.02 16.32
N GLN A 68 -16.73 2.01 17.18
CA GLN A 68 -17.66 1.86 18.31
C GLN A 68 -17.39 3.07 19.22
N LYS A 69 -18.48 3.81 19.52
CA LYS A 69 -18.48 5.03 20.32
C LYS A 69 -17.96 4.80 21.73
#